data_AF-A0A3B1B3D5-F1
#
_entry.id   AF-A0A3B1B3D5-F1
#
_cell.length_a   1.000
_cell.length_b   1.000
_cell.length_c   1.000
_cell.angle_alpha   90.00
_cell.angle_beta   90.00
_cell.angle_gamma   90.00
#
_symmetry.space_group_name_H-M   'P 1'
#
loop_
_entity.id
_entity.type
_entity.pdbx_description
1 polymer ?
#
loop_
_entity_poly.entity_id
_entity_poly.type
_entity_poly.pdbx_seq_one_letter_code
_entity_poly.pdbx_strand_id
1 'polypeptide(L)'
;MNSKQLLQLTMWCFLIVCLGSFAISLNGFDTILNAEQVSFVNSALALVIASISSVLIYVGWQWLFYCVELCNTKRSLSAVMLIGVAMLGCIYGVSSIPGVVGMAGDKPLNIHIDHTFMLWEGDFEQLQLYQKSIVSFKHELAIERDRYHQRGQDEFDTGVQTGTRGAGAVSSGQIAIGKQLSALITQLETATFELDEQIKSGQRVLDKARKAVAKIKSPKIKMEKIAPYADQLRTILVSIKSRDLSGMIERVINFLPREIDSRIQWAKGAELRERQKLVIAAIRDELDATAEQVNTHLEKLDELKLKQVHEFERLTAMEASFSYFSSLRTIWATSLIIDSFGYLVLCLLLIKTHFLSKEDIHEFEVNNTTSKDIRIAKDAEGFSNRMGPPHHFLSRMDDHHYGMKNKKDEEENKDNE
;
A
#
# COMPACT_ATOMS: atom_id res chain seq x y z
N MET A 1 37.12 -10.73 -28.40
CA MET A 1 37.33 -10.76 -26.93
C MET A 1 37.25 -12.20 -26.46
N ASN A 2 38.31 -12.73 -25.82
CA ASN A 2 38.34 -14.14 -25.40
C ASN A 2 37.27 -14.42 -24.34
N SER A 3 36.69 -15.63 -24.29
CA SER A 3 35.64 -16.01 -23.32
C SER A 3 36.03 -15.67 -21.87
N LYS A 4 37.30 -15.91 -21.52
CA LYS A 4 37.90 -15.57 -20.23
C LYS A 4 37.88 -14.06 -19.90
N GLN A 5 38.07 -13.19 -20.89
CA GLN A 5 38.06 -11.73 -20.70
C GLN A 5 36.64 -11.21 -20.46
N LEU A 6 35.64 -11.80 -21.15
CA LEU A 6 34.24 -11.47 -20.92
C LEU A 6 33.78 -11.93 -19.54
N LEU A 7 34.15 -13.15 -19.12
CA LEU A 7 33.84 -13.65 -17.79
C LEU A 7 34.41 -12.72 -16.71
N GLN A 8 35.68 -12.34 -16.84
CA GLN A 8 36.32 -11.38 -15.94
C GLN A 8 35.57 -10.05 -15.89
N LEU A 9 35.20 -9.48 -17.05
CA LEU A 9 34.44 -8.23 -17.09
C LEU A 9 33.06 -8.37 -16.40
N THR A 10 32.33 -9.46 -16.64
CA THR A 10 31.05 -9.72 -15.98
C THR A 10 31.20 -9.89 -14.46
N MET A 11 32.28 -10.53 -14.00
CA MET A 11 32.59 -10.67 -12.58
C MET A 11 32.87 -9.31 -11.93
N TRP A 12 33.64 -8.44 -12.59
CA TRP A 12 33.90 -7.08 -12.09
C TRP A 12 32.63 -6.22 -12.02
N CYS A 13 31.81 -6.25 -13.07
CA CYS A 13 30.53 -5.55 -13.08
C CYS A 13 29.60 -6.06 -11.96
N PHE A 14 29.55 -7.38 -11.76
CA PHE A 14 28.73 -7.99 -10.72
C PHE A 14 29.24 -7.64 -9.30
N LEU A 15 30.55 -7.63 -9.10
CA LEU A 15 31.16 -7.22 -7.84
C LEU A 15 30.79 -5.79 -7.44
N ILE A 16 30.77 -4.86 -8.40
CA ILE A 16 30.32 -3.47 -8.15
C ILE A 16 28.86 -3.42 -7.70
N VAL A 17 27.98 -4.21 -8.33
CA VAL A 17 26.57 -4.28 -7.94
C VAL A 17 26.41 -4.90 -6.55
N CYS A 18 27.16 -5.95 -6.22
CA CYS A 18 27.17 -6.54 -4.89
C CYS A 18 27.64 -5.54 -3.82
N LEU A 19 28.64 -4.71 -4.11
CA LEU A 19 29.08 -3.65 -3.19
C LEU A 19 28.00 -2.58 -2.98
N GLY A 20 27.29 -2.20 -4.04
CA GLY A 20 26.13 -1.31 -3.95
C GLY A 20 25.01 -1.92 -3.10
N SER A 21 24.67 -3.19 -3.36
CA SER A 21 23.67 -3.95 -2.60
C SER A 21 24.06 -4.10 -1.12
N PHE A 22 25.35 -4.29 -0.84
CA PHE A 22 25.88 -4.35 0.52
C PHE A 22 25.63 -3.04 1.28
N ALA A 23 25.96 -1.89 0.68
CA ALA A 23 25.74 -0.59 1.32
C ALA A 23 24.26 -0.34 1.63
N ILE A 24 23.36 -0.71 0.72
CA ILE A 24 21.92 -0.58 0.91
C ILE A 24 21.43 -1.54 2.01
N SER A 25 21.86 -2.80 1.97
CA SER A 25 21.49 -3.81 2.97
C SER A 25 21.99 -3.42 4.37
N LEU A 26 23.19 -2.85 4.47
CA LEU A 26 23.74 -2.35 5.73
C LEU A 26 22.83 -1.28 6.34
N ASN A 27 22.43 -0.28 5.56
CA ASN A 27 21.50 0.76 6.01
C ASN A 27 20.14 0.17 6.40
N GLY A 28 19.66 -0.82 5.64
CA GLY A 28 18.42 -1.53 5.91
C GLY A 28 18.44 -2.25 7.26
N PHE A 29 19.41 -3.15 7.45
CA PHE A 29 19.57 -3.90 8.69
C PHE A 29 19.85 -2.99 9.88
N ASP A 30 20.64 -1.93 9.71
CA ASP A 30 20.89 -0.96 10.77
C ASP A 30 19.61 -0.26 11.20
N THR A 31 18.78 0.17 10.24
CA THR A 31 17.50 0.82 10.51
C THR A 31 16.51 -0.11 11.23
N ILE A 32 16.48 -1.39 10.82
CA ILE A 32 15.62 -2.43 11.41
C ILE A 32 16.08 -2.78 12.83
N LEU A 33 17.37 -3.06 13.03
CA LEU A 33 17.89 -3.51 14.32
C LEU A 33 17.94 -2.37 15.35
N ASN A 34 18.11 -1.12 14.89
CA ASN A 34 18.02 0.07 15.75
C ASN A 34 16.59 0.64 15.80
N ALA A 35 15.55 -0.17 15.58
CA ALA A 35 14.16 0.29 15.66
C ALA A 35 13.76 0.69 17.09
N GLU A 36 14.14 -0.11 18.10
CA GLU A 36 13.75 0.11 19.50
C GLU A 36 14.78 0.90 20.31
N GLN A 37 16.06 0.55 20.16
CA GLN A 37 17.17 1.22 20.85
C GLN A 37 18.38 1.32 19.93
N VAL A 38 18.95 2.52 19.83
CA VAL A 38 20.22 2.73 19.14
C VAL A 38 21.33 2.15 20.01
N SER A 39 21.98 1.10 19.51
CA SER A 39 23.08 0.42 20.22
C SER A 39 24.20 0.11 19.25
N PHE A 40 25.45 0.32 19.70
CA PHE A 40 26.63 -0.07 18.93
C PHE A 40 26.61 -1.57 18.56
N VAL A 41 26.09 -2.42 19.45
CA VAL A 41 25.98 -3.86 19.22
C VAL A 41 25.03 -4.15 18.05
N ASN A 42 23.93 -3.42 17.94
CA ASN A 42 22.95 -3.61 16.87
C ASN A 42 23.52 -3.18 15.51
N SER A 43 24.24 -2.05 15.47
CA SER A 43 24.94 -1.62 14.25
C SER A 43 26.08 -2.57 13.85
N ALA A 44 26.80 -3.14 14.82
CA ALA A 44 27.81 -4.15 14.55
C ALA A 44 27.18 -5.45 13.99
N LEU A 45 26.04 -5.88 14.54
CA LEU A 45 25.29 -7.03 14.01
C LEU A 45 24.75 -6.76 12.60
N ALA A 46 24.23 -5.55 12.33
CA ALA A 46 23.81 -5.15 10.99
C ALA A 46 24.95 -5.28 9.98
N LEU A 47 26.17 -4.84 10.36
CA LEU A 47 27.36 -4.99 9.53
C LEU A 47 27.69 -6.45 9.25
N VAL A 48 27.68 -7.30 10.27
CA VAL A 48 27.97 -8.73 10.13
C VAL A 48 26.95 -9.41 9.22
N ILE A 49 25.65 -9.17 9.43
CA ILE A 49 24.57 -9.77 8.63
C ILE A 49 24.64 -9.29 7.18
N ALA A 50 24.79 -7.98 6.95
CA ALA A 50 24.93 -7.42 5.62
C ALA A 50 26.15 -7.99 4.88
N SER A 51 27.28 -8.16 5.59
CA SER A 51 28.53 -8.69 5.03
C SER A 51 28.37 -10.15 4.63
N ILE A 52 27.84 -10.99 5.54
CA ILE A 52 27.60 -12.41 5.28
C ILE A 52 26.62 -12.59 4.12
N SER A 53 25.50 -11.86 4.12
CA SER A 53 24.50 -11.90 3.05
C SER A 53 25.12 -11.54 1.69
N SER A 54 25.89 -10.45 1.63
CA SER A 54 26.51 -9.98 0.38
C SER A 54 27.56 -10.96 -0.15
N VAL A 55 28.38 -11.55 0.74
CA VAL A 55 29.36 -12.58 0.35
C VAL A 55 28.66 -13.84 -0.15
N LEU A 56 27.59 -14.30 0.51
CA LEU A 56 26.83 -15.48 0.09
C LEU A 56 26.15 -15.27 -1.26
N ILE A 57 25.54 -14.10 -1.49
CA ILE A 57 24.96 -13.73 -2.77
C ILE A 57 26.05 -13.73 -3.85
N TYR A 58 27.19 -13.08 -3.59
CA TYR A 58 28.30 -13.04 -4.53
C TYR A 58 28.81 -14.44 -4.88
N VAL A 59 29.16 -15.25 -3.87
CA VAL A 59 29.70 -16.61 -4.06
C VAL A 59 28.69 -17.52 -4.77
N GLY A 60 27.40 -17.43 -4.43
CA GLY A 60 26.37 -18.25 -5.07
C GLY A 60 26.21 -17.92 -6.55
N TRP A 61 26.21 -16.63 -6.93
CA TRP A 61 26.13 -16.25 -8.34
C TRP A 61 27.42 -16.59 -9.10
N GLN A 62 28.59 -16.42 -8.48
CA GLN A 62 29.87 -16.85 -9.06
C GLN A 62 29.88 -18.36 -9.36
N TRP A 63 29.38 -19.16 -8.43
CA TRP A 63 29.26 -20.60 -8.62
C TRP A 63 28.32 -20.93 -9.79
N LEU A 64 27.18 -20.26 -9.90
CA LEU A 64 26.26 -20.46 -11.03
C LEU A 64 26.87 -20.04 -12.38
N PHE A 65 27.58 -18.91 -12.45
CA PHE A 65 28.27 -18.48 -13.67
C PHE A 65 29.32 -19.50 -14.12
N TYR A 66 30.08 -20.06 -13.18
CA TYR A 66 31.02 -21.14 -13.46
C TYR A 66 30.31 -22.41 -13.95
N CYS A 67 29.19 -22.80 -13.33
CA CYS A 67 28.41 -23.96 -13.77
C CYS A 67 27.88 -23.83 -15.21
N VAL A 68 27.53 -22.62 -15.66
CA VAL A 68 27.12 -22.38 -17.05
C VAL A 68 28.23 -22.72 -18.03
N GLU A 69 29.48 -22.33 -17.75
CA GLU A 69 30.61 -22.64 -18.64
C GLU A 69 30.95 -24.12 -18.71
N LEU A 70 30.71 -24.87 -17.63
CA LEU A 70 30.98 -26.32 -17.58
C LEU A 70 29.87 -27.16 -18.21
N CYS A 71 28.67 -26.60 -18.35
CA CYS A 71 27.49 -27.33 -18.81
C CYS A 71 27.44 -27.41 -20.35
N ASN A 72 27.68 -28.61 -20.91
CA ASN A 72 27.58 -28.83 -22.36
C ASN A 72 26.23 -29.41 -22.84
N THR A 73 25.30 -29.74 -21.93
CA THR A 73 24.04 -30.44 -22.30
C THR A 73 22.81 -29.59 -22.02
N LYS A 74 21.78 -29.66 -22.88
CA LYS A 74 20.51 -28.94 -22.68
C LYS A 74 19.84 -29.24 -21.33
N ARG A 75 19.94 -30.48 -20.83
CA ARG A 75 19.41 -30.90 -19.52
C ARG A 75 20.16 -30.29 -18.34
N SER A 76 21.49 -30.16 -18.43
CA SER A 76 22.27 -29.54 -17.36
C SER A 76 22.03 -28.02 -17.32
N LEU A 77 21.84 -27.40 -18.48
CA LEU A 77 21.49 -25.99 -18.61
C LEU A 77 20.11 -25.67 -18.00
N SER A 78 19.10 -26.51 -18.26
CA SER A 78 17.79 -26.35 -17.61
C SER A 78 17.86 -26.51 -16.09
N ALA A 79 18.74 -27.40 -15.59
CA ALA A 79 18.93 -27.56 -14.14
C ALA A 79 19.60 -26.32 -13.52
N VAL A 80 20.62 -25.75 -14.17
CA VAL A 80 21.27 -24.50 -13.73
C VAL A 80 20.27 -23.34 -13.71
N MET A 81 19.38 -23.24 -14.69
CA MET A 81 18.31 -22.23 -14.70
C MET A 81 17.32 -22.41 -13.56
N LEU A 82 16.88 -23.64 -13.28
CA LEU A 82 15.97 -23.92 -12.17
C LEU A 82 16.63 -23.56 -10.82
N ILE A 83 17.90 -23.91 -10.63
CA ILE A 83 18.66 -23.53 -9.44
C ILE A 83 18.82 -22.00 -9.37
N GLY A 84 19.07 -21.33 -10.49
CA GLY A 84 19.14 -19.87 -10.56
C GLY A 84 17.85 -19.18 -10.15
N VAL A 85 16.69 -19.69 -10.60
CA VAL A 85 15.37 -19.20 -10.18
C VAL A 85 15.10 -19.49 -8.70
N ALA A 86 15.46 -20.67 -8.22
CA ALA A 86 15.32 -21.03 -6.80
C ALA A 86 16.18 -20.10 -5.91
N MET A 87 17.42 -19.84 -6.32
CA MET A 87 18.33 -18.92 -5.65
C MET A 87 17.78 -17.49 -5.65
N LEU A 88 17.24 -17.02 -6.78
CA LEU A 88 16.57 -15.71 -6.87
C LEU A 88 15.40 -15.60 -5.87
N GLY A 89 14.59 -16.66 -5.75
CA GLY A 89 13.50 -16.72 -4.76
C GLY A 89 14.02 -16.60 -3.33
N CYS A 90 15.12 -17.27 -2.99
CA CYS A 90 15.76 -17.13 -1.68
C CYS A 90 16.28 -15.71 -1.44
N ILE A 91 16.89 -15.07 -2.45
CA ILE A 91 17.37 -13.70 -2.36
C ILE A 91 16.21 -12.74 -2.11
N TYR A 92 15.10 -12.86 -2.85
CA TYR A 92 13.93 -12.02 -2.61
C TYR A 92 13.39 -12.16 -1.19
N GLY A 93 13.40 -13.37 -0.63
CA GLY A 93 12.96 -13.58 0.76
C GLY A 93 13.82 -12.89 1.81
N VAL A 94 15.15 -12.86 1.60
CA VAL A 94 16.11 -12.38 2.60
C VAL A 94 16.52 -10.91 2.39
N SER A 95 16.69 -10.49 1.14
CA SER A 95 17.31 -9.21 0.75
C SER A 95 16.30 -8.10 0.46
N SER A 96 15.11 -8.44 -0.05
CA SER A 96 14.19 -7.42 -0.57
C SER A 96 13.69 -6.45 0.51
N ILE A 97 13.39 -6.94 1.72
CA ILE A 97 12.86 -6.09 2.80
C ILE A 97 13.94 -5.15 3.35
N PRO A 98 15.14 -5.63 3.76
CA PRO A 98 16.23 -4.73 4.14
C PRO A 98 16.63 -3.80 3.00
N GLY A 99 16.59 -4.26 1.75
CA GLY A 99 16.85 -3.44 0.57
C GLY A 99 15.89 -2.25 0.45
N VAL A 100 14.59 -2.51 0.59
CA VAL A 100 13.55 -1.47 0.59
C VAL A 100 13.72 -0.52 1.76
N VAL A 101 13.93 -1.03 2.97
CA VAL A 101 14.12 -0.18 4.16
C VAL A 101 15.40 0.66 4.03
N GLY A 102 16.48 0.08 3.49
CA GLY A 102 17.74 0.79 3.27
C GLY A 102 17.64 1.91 2.22
N MET A 103 16.83 1.72 1.18
CA MET A 103 16.56 2.75 0.17
C MET A 103 15.54 3.79 0.62
N ALA A 104 14.47 3.35 1.29
CA ALA A 104 13.38 4.22 1.74
C ALA A 104 13.75 5.01 3.00
N GLY A 105 14.68 4.49 3.81
CA GLY A 105 15.03 5.00 5.12
C GLY A 105 13.78 5.14 5.97
N ASP A 106 13.56 6.35 6.50
CA ASP A 106 12.42 6.65 7.37
C ASP A 106 11.15 7.09 6.62
N LYS A 107 11.13 7.03 5.28
CA LYS A 107 9.97 7.44 4.47
C LYS A 107 8.67 6.68 4.85
N PRO A 108 8.67 5.35 5.06
CA PRO A 108 7.45 4.63 5.44
C PRO A 108 6.86 5.13 6.76
N LEU A 109 7.70 5.51 7.73
CA LEU A 109 7.25 6.06 9.01
C LEU A 109 6.59 7.43 8.84
N ASN A 110 7.13 8.29 7.97
CA ASN A 110 6.49 9.58 7.69
C ASN A 110 5.11 9.38 7.06
N ILE A 111 4.98 8.45 6.10
CA ILE A 111 3.68 8.11 5.51
C ILE A 111 2.72 7.62 6.59
N HIS A 112 3.17 6.77 7.50
CA HIS A 112 2.35 6.32 8.62
C HIS A 112 1.86 7.49 9.48
N ILE A 113 2.75 8.40 9.88
CA ILE A 113 2.40 9.57 10.69
C ILE A 113 1.37 10.44 9.97
N ASP A 114 1.60 10.75 8.70
CA ASP A 114 0.71 11.61 7.92
C ASP A 114 -0.66 10.95 7.72
N HIS A 115 -0.68 9.65 7.45
CA HIS A 115 -1.92 8.87 7.34
C HIS A 115 -2.69 8.85 8.66
N THR A 116 -2.02 8.68 9.80
CA THR A 116 -2.69 8.70 11.11
C THR A 116 -3.27 10.09 11.43
N PHE A 117 -2.58 11.18 11.07
CA PHE A 117 -3.16 12.52 11.18
C PHE A 117 -4.40 12.70 10.31
N MET A 118 -4.39 12.18 9.08
CA MET A 118 -5.53 12.22 8.18
C MET A 118 -6.72 11.42 8.74
N LEU A 119 -6.48 10.26 9.35
CA LEU A 119 -7.52 9.46 10.01
C LEU A 119 -8.16 10.22 11.17
N TRP A 120 -7.37 10.84 12.04
CA TRP A 120 -7.90 11.64 13.14
C TRP A 120 -8.69 12.87 12.67
N GLU A 121 -8.25 13.53 11.60
CA GLU A 121 -9.04 14.61 10.98
C GLU A 121 -10.39 14.10 10.48
N GLY A 122 -10.39 12.96 9.78
CA GLY A 122 -11.63 12.32 9.31
C GLY A 122 -12.57 11.99 10.46
N ASP A 123 -12.06 11.47 11.58
CA ASP A 123 -12.84 11.19 12.78
C ASP A 123 -13.50 12.47 13.33
N PHE A 124 -12.77 13.58 13.40
CA PHE A 124 -13.32 14.86 13.86
C PHE A 124 -14.31 15.48 12.87
N GLU A 125 -14.08 15.37 11.56
CA GLU A 125 -15.04 15.82 10.54
C GLU A 125 -16.35 15.04 10.65
N GLN A 126 -16.27 13.72 10.81
CA GLN A 126 -17.45 12.87 11.03
C GLN A 126 -18.20 13.27 12.31
N LEU A 127 -17.48 13.53 13.40
CA LEU A 127 -18.09 13.99 14.66
C LEU A 127 -18.76 15.37 14.53
N GLN A 128 -18.21 16.28 13.73
CA GLN A 128 -18.86 17.57 13.43
C GLN A 128 -20.16 17.38 12.63
N LEU A 129 -20.17 16.47 11.65
CA LEU A 129 -21.38 16.12 10.91
C LEU A 129 -22.44 15.51 11.83
N TYR A 130 -22.02 14.61 12.73
CA TYR A 130 -22.90 14.02 13.75
C TYR A 130 -23.50 15.09 14.67
N GLN A 131 -22.68 15.99 15.21
CA GLN A 131 -23.14 17.13 16.03
C GLN A 131 -24.15 18.00 15.28
N LYS A 132 -23.86 18.36 14.02
CA LYS A 132 -24.75 19.17 13.20
C LYS A 132 -26.10 18.49 12.98
N SER A 133 -26.10 17.18 12.75
CA SER A 133 -27.32 16.39 12.58
C SER A 133 -28.17 16.41 13.87
N ILE A 134 -27.56 16.31 15.05
CA ILE A 134 -28.28 16.43 16.33
C ILE A 134 -28.87 17.83 16.52
N VAL A 135 -28.13 18.88 16.16
CA VAL A 135 -28.62 20.26 16.26
C VAL A 135 -29.84 20.50 15.35
N SER A 136 -29.80 19.98 14.12
CA SER A 136 -30.95 20.00 13.20
C SER A 136 -32.14 19.23 13.78
N PHE A 137 -31.92 18.03 14.31
CA PHE A 137 -32.96 17.22 14.94
C PHE A 137 -33.57 17.91 16.18
N LYS A 138 -32.75 18.57 17.00
CA LYS A 138 -33.23 19.37 18.15
C LYS A 138 -34.19 20.47 17.69
N HIS A 139 -33.93 21.10 16.54
CA HIS A 139 -34.81 22.12 15.99
C HIS A 139 -36.16 21.53 15.54
N GLU A 140 -36.14 20.36 14.91
CA GLU A 140 -37.37 19.63 14.53
C GLU A 140 -38.22 19.28 15.78
N LEU A 141 -37.59 18.78 16.84
CA LEU A 141 -38.27 18.52 18.12
C LEU A 141 -38.86 19.79 18.75
N ALA A 142 -38.21 20.94 18.60
CA ALA A 142 -38.72 22.22 19.11
C ALA A 142 -39.99 22.67 18.40
N ILE A 143 -40.06 22.48 17.07
CA ILE A 143 -41.26 22.76 16.28
C ILE A 143 -42.41 21.86 16.73
N GLU A 144 -42.14 20.57 16.94
CA GLU A 144 -43.16 19.62 17.35
C GLU A 144 -43.65 19.89 18.79
N ARG A 145 -42.73 20.23 19.70
CA ARG A 145 -43.05 20.71 21.04
C ARG A 145 -44.02 21.90 21.00
N ASP A 146 -43.72 22.91 20.18
CA ASP A 146 -44.54 24.12 20.09
C ASP A 146 -45.92 23.82 19.51
N ARG A 147 -45.99 22.91 18.54
CA ARG A 147 -47.26 22.40 17.99
C ARG A 147 -48.13 21.73 19.05
N TYR A 148 -47.56 20.84 19.88
CA TYR A 148 -48.31 20.20 20.96
C TYR A 148 -48.76 21.20 22.03
N HIS A 149 -47.93 22.19 22.38
CA HIS A 149 -48.33 23.26 23.29
C HIS A 149 -49.49 24.10 22.74
N GLN A 150 -49.43 24.51 21.48
CA GLN A 150 -50.49 25.28 20.83
C GLN A 150 -51.80 24.48 20.74
N ARG A 151 -51.75 23.22 20.27
CA ARG A 151 -52.95 22.34 20.23
C ARG A 151 -53.56 22.17 21.62
N GLY A 152 -52.72 22.00 22.65
CA GLY A 152 -53.19 21.87 24.03
C GLY A 152 -53.86 23.13 24.58
N GLN A 153 -53.35 24.32 24.22
CA GLN A 153 -53.94 25.61 24.57
C GLN A 153 -55.23 25.87 23.81
N ASP A 154 -55.26 25.62 22.50
CA ASP A 154 -56.45 25.78 21.67
C ASP A 154 -57.60 24.89 22.16
N GLU A 155 -57.29 23.65 22.56
CA GLU A 155 -58.25 22.73 23.16
C GLU A 155 -58.75 23.22 24.52
N PHE A 156 -57.89 23.82 25.34
CA PHE A 156 -58.30 24.39 26.62
C PHE A 156 -59.21 25.61 26.43
N ASP A 157 -58.85 26.53 25.54
CA ASP A 157 -59.54 27.81 25.36
C ASP A 157 -60.83 27.71 24.55
N THR A 158 -60.83 26.86 23.52
CA THR A 158 -61.94 26.78 22.55
C THR A 158 -62.58 25.41 22.46
N GLY A 159 -61.90 24.34 22.87
CA GLY A 159 -62.39 22.97 22.77
C GLY A 159 -62.49 22.49 21.32
N VAL A 160 -61.51 22.84 20.46
CA VAL A 160 -61.54 22.52 19.01
C VAL A 160 -61.77 21.03 18.74
N GLN A 161 -61.17 20.16 19.56
CA GLN A 161 -61.15 18.71 19.35
C GLN A 161 -62.28 17.99 20.09
N THR A 162 -62.63 18.41 21.31
CA THR A 162 -63.71 17.76 22.09
C THR A 162 -65.05 18.50 22.06
N GLY A 163 -65.09 19.72 21.52
CA GLY A 163 -66.24 20.62 21.50
C GLY A 163 -66.56 21.26 22.85
N THR A 164 -65.71 21.05 23.87
CA THR A 164 -65.91 21.55 25.23
C THR A 164 -64.65 22.25 25.73
N ARG A 165 -64.79 23.45 26.30
CA ARG A 165 -63.66 24.22 26.84
C ARG A 165 -63.23 23.71 28.21
N GLY A 166 -61.95 23.92 28.54
CA GLY A 166 -61.39 23.74 29.87
C GLY A 166 -60.34 22.64 30.00
N ALA A 167 -59.93 22.39 31.25
CA ALA A 167 -58.95 21.37 31.58
C ALA A 167 -59.58 19.98 31.38
N GLY A 168 -59.12 19.26 30.35
CA GLY A 168 -59.57 17.92 30.02
C GLY A 168 -58.39 17.02 29.67
N ALA A 169 -58.69 15.73 29.51
CA ALA A 169 -57.72 14.70 29.17
C ALA A 169 -56.85 15.03 27.94
N VAL A 170 -57.47 15.64 26.92
CA VAL A 170 -56.82 15.98 25.64
C VAL A 170 -55.84 17.15 25.80
N SER A 171 -56.31 18.27 26.37
CA SER A 171 -55.46 19.45 26.60
C SER A 171 -54.32 19.14 27.59
N SER A 172 -54.60 18.40 28.66
CA SER A 172 -53.56 17.99 29.62
C SER A 172 -52.55 17.01 29.02
N GLY A 173 -53.00 16.09 28.16
CA GLY A 173 -52.14 15.15 27.44
C GLY A 173 -51.18 15.86 26.48
N GLN A 174 -51.68 16.76 25.64
CA GLN A 174 -50.85 17.53 24.68
C GLN A 174 -49.84 18.44 25.40
N ILE A 175 -50.26 19.10 26.49
CA ILE A 175 -49.34 19.91 27.32
C ILE A 175 -48.27 19.02 27.98
N ALA A 176 -48.62 17.80 28.41
CA ALA A 176 -47.66 16.85 28.98
C ALA A 176 -46.62 16.39 27.93
N ILE A 177 -47.05 16.09 26.71
CA ILE A 177 -46.15 15.78 25.58
C ILE A 177 -45.17 16.94 25.33
N GLY A 178 -45.69 18.17 25.22
CA GLY A 178 -44.85 19.36 25.05
C GLY A 178 -43.82 19.53 26.17
N LYS A 179 -44.21 19.30 27.44
CA LYS A 179 -43.26 19.32 28.57
C LYS A 179 -42.17 18.26 28.46
N GLN A 180 -42.50 17.05 28.02
CA GLN A 180 -41.54 15.95 27.88
C GLN A 180 -40.56 16.22 26.73
N LEU A 181 -41.06 16.71 25.59
CA LEU A 181 -40.21 17.16 24.49
C LEU A 181 -39.32 18.34 24.92
N SER A 182 -39.82 19.26 25.74
CA SER A 182 -39.00 20.35 26.30
C SER A 182 -37.88 19.81 27.17
N ALA A 183 -38.14 18.81 28.02
CA ALA A 183 -37.11 18.18 28.85
C ALA A 183 -36.04 17.49 27.99
N LEU A 184 -36.45 16.77 26.93
CA LEU A 184 -35.54 16.15 25.97
C LEU A 184 -34.66 17.19 25.25
N ILE A 185 -35.25 18.30 24.80
CA ILE A 185 -34.52 19.40 24.14
C ILE A 185 -33.46 19.98 25.07
N THR A 186 -33.79 20.22 26.35
CA THR A 186 -32.83 20.71 27.34
C THR A 186 -31.68 19.72 27.56
N GLN A 187 -31.98 18.41 27.65
CA GLN A 187 -30.94 17.39 27.77
C GLN A 187 -30.04 17.33 26.53
N LEU A 188 -30.62 17.41 25.33
CA LEU A 188 -29.88 17.46 24.07
C LEU A 188 -29.03 18.73 23.95
N GLU A 189 -29.51 19.86 24.45
CA GLU A 189 -28.74 21.11 24.49
C GLU A 189 -27.48 20.98 25.36
N THR A 190 -27.61 20.43 26.56
CA THR A 190 -26.43 20.13 27.41
C THR A 190 -25.50 19.14 26.73
N ALA A 191 -26.04 18.07 26.17
CA ALA A 191 -25.24 17.04 25.51
C ALA A 191 -24.48 17.54 24.28
N THR A 192 -25.12 18.38 23.46
CA THR A 192 -24.50 18.99 22.26
C THR A 192 -23.45 20.03 22.62
N PHE A 193 -23.65 20.80 23.68
CA PHE A 193 -22.64 21.73 24.19
C PHE A 193 -21.38 21.01 24.66
N GLU A 194 -21.54 19.95 25.46
CA GLU A 194 -20.42 19.15 25.93
C GLU A 194 -19.69 18.42 24.78
N LEU A 195 -20.44 17.93 23.80
CA LEU A 195 -19.87 17.34 22.58
C LEU A 195 -19.03 18.36 21.79
N ASP A 196 -19.55 19.59 21.60
CA ASP A 196 -18.85 20.67 20.92
C ASP A 196 -17.53 21.03 21.64
N GLU A 197 -17.56 21.09 22.96
CA GLU A 197 -16.37 21.36 23.78
C GLU A 197 -15.32 20.26 23.62
N GLN A 198 -15.74 18.99 23.65
CA GLN A 198 -14.85 17.84 23.46
C GLN A 198 -14.24 17.80 22.05
N ILE A 199 -15.04 18.07 21.01
CA ILE A 199 -14.55 18.17 19.62
C ILE A 199 -13.50 19.28 19.51
N LYS A 200 -13.79 20.49 20.02
CA LYS A 200 -12.86 21.63 20.01
C LYS A 200 -11.59 21.32 20.81
N SER A 201 -11.71 20.64 21.94
CA SER A 201 -10.56 20.20 22.74
C SER A 201 -9.68 19.22 21.95
N GLY A 202 -10.29 18.22 21.33
CA GLY A 202 -9.60 17.25 20.48
C GLY A 202 -8.87 17.89 19.30
N GLN A 203 -9.53 18.81 18.59
CA GLN A 203 -8.92 19.58 17.50
C GLN A 203 -7.71 20.41 17.97
N ARG A 204 -7.79 21.04 19.15
CA ARG A 204 -6.65 21.75 19.73
C ARG A 204 -5.48 20.82 20.06
N VAL A 205 -5.76 19.60 20.54
CA VAL A 205 -4.72 18.58 20.80
C VAL A 205 -4.07 18.15 19.48
N LEU A 206 -4.87 17.90 18.45
CA LEU A 206 -4.40 17.55 17.10
C LEU A 206 -3.47 18.64 16.52
N ASP A 207 -3.88 19.90 16.63
CA ASP A 207 -3.06 21.04 16.19
C ASP A 207 -1.75 21.17 16.97
N LYS A 208 -1.78 20.91 18.28
CA LYS A 208 -0.58 20.89 19.12
C LYS A 208 0.36 19.75 18.70
N ALA A 209 -0.19 18.56 18.43
CA ALA A 209 0.59 17.42 17.97
C ALA A 209 1.30 17.73 16.64
N ARG A 210 0.59 18.32 15.67
CA ARG A 210 1.17 18.77 14.40
C ARG A 210 2.29 19.78 14.58
N LYS A 211 2.05 20.81 15.40
CA LYS A 211 3.07 21.83 15.71
C LYS A 211 4.29 21.22 16.39
N ALA A 212 4.11 20.22 17.25
CA ALA A 212 5.19 19.55 17.95
C ALA A 212 6.12 18.78 16.98
N VAL A 213 5.58 18.17 15.93
CA VAL A 213 6.38 17.39 14.97
C VAL A 213 6.85 18.16 13.75
N ALA A 214 6.28 19.34 13.47
CA ALA A 214 6.55 20.10 12.24
C ALA A 214 8.05 20.43 12.02
N LYS A 215 8.81 20.63 13.10
CA LYS A 215 10.25 20.99 13.03
C LYS A 215 11.19 19.79 13.17
N ILE A 216 10.67 18.60 13.46
CA ILE A 216 11.47 17.42 13.73
C ILE A 216 11.78 16.73 12.41
N LYS A 217 13.07 16.47 12.14
CA LYS A 217 13.49 15.77 10.92
C LYS A 217 13.40 14.25 11.06
N SER A 218 13.81 13.70 12.21
CA SER A 218 13.82 12.26 12.45
C SER A 218 12.40 11.72 12.73
N PRO A 219 11.88 10.78 11.93
CA PRO A 219 10.53 10.24 12.12
C PRO A 219 10.38 9.39 13.38
N LYS A 220 11.46 8.71 13.82
CA LYS A 220 11.47 7.99 15.11
C LYS A 220 11.14 8.94 16.28
N ILE A 221 11.82 10.09 16.33
CA ILE A 221 11.57 11.13 17.33
C ILE A 221 10.15 11.72 17.17
N LYS A 222 9.65 11.89 15.93
CA LYS A 222 8.27 12.32 15.73
C LYS A 222 7.27 11.35 16.36
N MET A 223 7.44 10.04 16.17
CA MET A 223 6.54 9.03 16.73
C MET A 223 6.53 9.07 18.26
N GLU A 224 7.69 9.17 18.89
CA GLU A 224 7.80 9.32 20.35
C GLU A 224 7.11 10.60 20.85
N LYS A 225 7.25 11.71 20.11
CA LYS A 225 6.61 12.98 20.47
C LYS A 225 5.11 12.99 20.23
N ILE A 226 4.60 12.23 19.26
CA ILE A 226 3.16 12.12 18.96
C ILE A 226 2.46 11.24 20.00
N ALA A 227 3.09 10.17 20.46
CA ALA A 227 2.49 9.20 21.37
C ALA A 227 1.67 9.81 22.54
N PRO A 228 2.18 10.77 23.34
CA PRO A 228 1.38 11.36 24.42
C PRO A 228 0.15 12.15 23.93
N TYR A 229 0.22 12.75 22.75
CA TYR A 229 -0.94 13.42 22.15
C TYR A 229 -1.95 12.42 21.59
N ALA A 230 -1.46 11.31 21.03
CA ALA A 230 -2.30 10.21 20.56
C ALA A 230 -3.13 9.61 21.71
N ASP A 231 -2.52 9.39 22.88
CA ASP A 231 -3.21 8.87 24.06
C ASP A 231 -4.30 9.85 24.56
N GLN A 232 -4.01 11.15 24.52
CA GLN A 232 -4.99 12.19 24.85
C GLN A 232 -6.14 12.21 23.84
N LEU A 233 -5.85 12.17 22.54
CA LEU A 233 -6.86 12.12 21.48
C LEU A 233 -7.74 10.88 21.61
N ARG A 234 -7.13 9.71 21.84
CA ARG A 234 -7.84 8.46 22.10
C ARG A 234 -8.79 8.60 23.27
N THR A 235 -8.32 9.17 24.39
CA THR A 235 -9.15 9.38 25.58
C THR A 235 -10.38 10.24 25.27
N ILE A 236 -10.19 11.34 24.52
CA ILE A 236 -11.29 12.21 24.10
C ILE A 236 -12.26 11.47 23.19
N LEU A 237 -11.77 10.81 22.13
CA LEU A 237 -12.60 10.08 21.16
C LEU A 237 -13.38 8.94 21.81
N VAL A 238 -12.75 8.19 22.73
CA VAL A 238 -13.42 7.15 23.51
C VAL A 238 -14.52 7.74 24.40
N SER A 239 -14.28 8.91 25.02
CA SER A 239 -15.29 9.58 25.85
C SER A 239 -16.49 10.08 25.04
N ILE A 240 -16.25 10.52 23.80
CA ILE A 240 -17.31 10.92 22.88
C ILE A 240 -18.10 9.67 22.45
N LYS A 241 -17.39 8.60 22.06
CA LYS A 241 -17.99 7.35 21.59
C LYS A 241 -18.84 6.65 22.66
N SER A 242 -18.41 6.68 23.92
CA SER A 242 -19.13 6.04 25.03
C SER A 242 -20.44 6.72 25.37
N ARG A 243 -20.66 7.95 24.89
CA ARG A 243 -21.90 8.69 25.08
C ARG A 243 -22.95 8.23 24.06
N ASP A 244 -23.98 7.57 24.56
CA ASP A 244 -25.10 7.09 23.75
C ASP A 244 -26.25 8.10 23.71
N LEU A 245 -26.19 9.04 22.76
CA LEU A 245 -27.25 10.02 22.54
C LEU A 245 -28.44 9.44 21.76
N SER A 246 -28.17 8.58 20.77
CA SER A 246 -29.23 7.95 19.97
C SER A 246 -30.14 7.09 20.85
N GLY A 247 -29.58 6.24 21.71
CA GLY A 247 -30.39 5.44 22.63
C GLY A 247 -31.10 6.26 23.70
N MET A 248 -30.59 7.44 24.09
CA MET A 248 -31.30 8.36 24.97
C MET A 248 -32.58 8.90 24.30
N ILE A 249 -32.45 9.40 23.06
CA ILE A 249 -33.57 9.94 22.28
C ILE A 249 -34.62 8.84 22.07
N GLU A 250 -34.19 7.66 21.61
CA GLU A 250 -35.06 6.52 21.35
C GLU A 250 -35.90 6.15 22.58
N ARG A 251 -35.25 6.02 23.75
CA ARG A 251 -35.95 5.68 25.00
C ARG A 251 -37.00 6.71 25.39
N VAL A 252 -36.71 8.00 25.22
CA VAL A 252 -37.68 9.06 25.55
C VAL A 252 -38.85 9.01 24.58
N ILE A 253 -38.58 9.01 23.27
CA ILE A 253 -39.59 9.05 22.20
C ILE A 253 -40.52 7.86 22.25
N ASN A 254 -39.99 6.64 22.39
CA ASN A 254 -40.79 5.42 22.48
C ASN A 254 -41.60 5.31 23.80
N PHE A 255 -41.31 6.14 24.80
CA PHE A 255 -42.04 6.17 26.06
C PHE A 255 -43.18 7.20 26.09
N LEU A 256 -43.15 8.24 25.24
CA LEU A 256 -44.19 9.29 25.25
C LEU A 256 -45.63 8.72 25.11
N PRO A 257 -45.94 7.76 24.22
CA PRO A 257 -47.31 7.25 24.07
C PRO A 257 -47.86 6.62 25.36
N ARG A 258 -47.00 5.93 26.12
CA ARG A 258 -47.36 5.26 27.38
C ARG A 258 -47.48 6.23 28.54
N GLU A 259 -46.71 7.32 28.53
CA GLU A 259 -46.75 8.29 29.61
C GLU A 259 -48.08 9.05 29.66
N ILE A 260 -48.73 9.25 28.50
CA ILE A 260 -50.04 9.87 28.36
C ILE A 260 -51.08 9.18 29.25
N ASP A 261 -51.11 7.84 29.29
CA ASP A 261 -52.07 7.06 30.09
C ASP A 261 -52.02 7.37 31.59
N SER A 262 -50.83 7.64 32.11
CA SER A 262 -50.61 7.84 33.54
C SER A 262 -51.08 9.21 34.05
N ARG A 263 -51.30 10.18 33.15
CA ARG A 263 -51.55 11.60 33.50
C ARG A 263 -52.92 12.12 33.08
N ILE A 264 -53.78 11.28 32.49
CA ILE A 264 -55.11 11.69 32.01
C ILE A 264 -56.12 11.78 33.16
N GLN A 265 -56.82 12.92 33.24
CA GLN A 265 -58.04 13.07 34.03
C GLN A 265 -59.26 13.07 33.11
N TRP A 266 -60.01 11.97 33.13
CA TRP A 266 -61.20 11.80 32.29
C TRP A 266 -62.36 12.68 32.75
N ALA A 267 -63.16 13.15 31.79
CA ALA A 267 -64.41 13.84 32.09
C ALA A 267 -65.40 12.96 32.88
N LYS A 268 -66.19 13.60 33.76
CA LYS A 268 -67.25 12.94 34.54
C LYS A 268 -68.42 12.46 33.66
N GLY A 269 -68.76 13.18 32.60
CA GLY A 269 -69.83 12.81 31.65
C GLY A 269 -69.41 11.70 30.69
N ALA A 270 -70.28 10.70 30.48
CA ALA A 270 -69.98 9.53 29.65
C ALA A 270 -69.73 9.89 28.18
N GLU A 271 -70.55 10.78 27.60
CA GLU A 271 -70.43 11.18 26.20
C GLU A 271 -69.13 11.96 25.91
N LEU A 272 -68.77 12.92 26.77
CA LEU A 272 -67.52 13.68 26.65
C LEU A 272 -66.30 12.77 26.84
N ARG A 273 -66.39 11.78 27.74
CA ARG A 273 -65.32 10.81 27.96
C ARG A 273 -65.07 9.94 26.73
N GLU A 274 -66.12 9.45 26.06
CA GLU A 274 -65.96 8.68 24.82
C GLU A 274 -65.34 9.52 23.70
N ARG A 275 -65.76 10.79 23.54
CA ARG A 275 -65.10 11.71 22.60
C ARG A 275 -63.62 11.93 22.94
N GLN A 276 -63.28 12.14 24.21
CA GLN A 276 -61.89 12.27 24.65
C GLN A 276 -61.07 11.02 24.36
N LYS A 277 -61.63 9.82 24.54
CA LYS A 277 -60.94 8.56 24.21
C LYS A 277 -60.60 8.45 22.73
N LEU A 278 -61.53 8.82 21.84
CA LEU A 278 -61.32 8.80 20.39
C LEU A 278 -60.21 9.77 19.96
N VAL A 279 -60.22 11.00 20.49
CA VAL A 279 -59.18 11.99 20.19
C VAL A 279 -57.82 11.55 20.73
N ILE A 280 -57.77 11.00 21.95
CA ILE A 280 -56.52 10.50 22.53
C ILE A 280 -55.98 9.29 21.78
N ALA A 281 -56.84 8.41 21.27
CA ALA A 281 -56.43 7.32 20.39
C ALA A 281 -55.78 7.87 19.11
N ALA A 282 -56.39 8.87 18.46
CA ALA A 282 -55.80 9.50 17.28
C ALA A 282 -54.45 10.20 17.56
N ILE A 283 -54.31 10.84 18.73
CA ILE A 283 -53.04 11.44 19.16
C ILE A 283 -51.96 10.36 19.37
N ARG A 284 -52.34 9.16 19.85
CA ARG A 284 -51.39 8.04 20.00
C ARG A 284 -50.93 7.54 18.63
N ASP A 285 -51.85 7.35 17.70
CA ASP A 285 -51.51 6.91 16.35
C ASP A 285 -50.57 7.92 15.66
N GLU A 286 -50.81 9.23 15.84
CA GLU A 286 -49.92 10.31 15.35
C GLU A 286 -48.53 10.27 16.02
N LEU A 287 -48.49 10.00 17.33
CA LEU A 287 -47.26 9.94 18.09
C LEU A 287 -46.44 8.67 17.77
N ASP A 288 -47.08 7.54 17.54
CA ASP A 288 -46.43 6.30 17.09
C ASP A 288 -45.82 6.48 15.70
N ALA A 289 -46.55 7.13 14.78
CA ALA A 289 -46.01 7.50 13.47
C ALA A 289 -44.83 8.49 13.59
N THR A 290 -44.89 9.42 14.55
CA THR A 290 -43.78 10.36 14.82
C THR A 290 -42.57 9.62 15.39
N ALA A 291 -42.78 8.67 16.29
CA ALA A 291 -41.71 7.84 16.84
C ALA A 291 -41.01 7.02 15.75
N GLU A 292 -41.75 6.47 14.78
CA GLU A 292 -41.19 5.77 13.62
C GLU A 292 -40.32 6.69 12.74
N GLN A 293 -40.79 7.91 12.48
CA GLN A 293 -39.99 8.90 11.75
C GLN A 293 -38.70 9.25 12.50
N VAL A 294 -38.79 9.49 13.82
CA VAL A 294 -37.61 9.74 14.65
C VAL A 294 -36.64 8.56 14.61
N ASN A 295 -37.12 7.33 14.67
CA ASN A 295 -36.26 6.14 14.57
C ASN A 295 -35.52 6.09 13.23
N THR A 296 -36.16 6.49 12.12
CA THR A 296 -35.49 6.63 10.82
C THR A 296 -34.39 7.71 10.85
N HIS A 297 -34.60 8.81 11.58
CA HIS A 297 -33.55 9.81 11.79
C HIS A 297 -32.41 9.28 12.68
N LEU A 298 -32.73 8.46 13.68
CA LEU A 298 -31.74 7.83 14.56
C LEU A 298 -30.86 6.81 13.83
N GLU A 299 -31.41 6.07 12.86
CA GLU A 299 -30.62 5.19 11.98
C GLU A 299 -29.56 5.98 11.20
N LYS A 300 -29.94 7.12 10.61
CA LYS A 300 -28.99 8.02 9.93
C LYS A 300 -27.95 8.60 10.90
N LEU A 301 -28.34 8.89 12.14
CA LEU A 301 -27.41 9.33 13.17
C LEU A 301 -26.41 8.23 13.56
N ASP A 302 -26.82 6.96 13.55
CA ASP A 302 -25.94 5.83 13.85
C ASP A 302 -24.90 5.60 12.74
N GLU A 303 -25.24 5.88 11.49
CA GLU A 303 -24.28 5.87 10.37
C GLU A 303 -23.16 6.91 10.55
N LEU A 304 -23.50 8.07 11.11
CA LEU A 304 -22.56 9.16 11.39
C LEU A 304 -21.78 8.98 12.69
N LYS A 305 -22.20 8.05 13.55
CA LYS A 305 -21.52 7.79 14.82
C LYS A 305 -20.13 7.18 14.58
N LEU A 306 -19.18 7.57 15.41
CA LEU A 306 -17.81 7.04 15.34
C LEU A 306 -17.79 5.53 15.65
N LYS A 307 -17.63 4.70 14.61
CA LYS A 307 -17.65 3.22 14.73
C LYS A 307 -16.40 2.67 15.39
N GLN A 308 -15.24 3.21 15.05
CA GLN A 308 -13.94 2.79 15.57
C GLN A 308 -13.13 4.02 15.96
N VAL A 309 -12.34 3.89 17.01
CA VAL A 309 -11.39 4.95 17.41
C VAL A 309 -10.04 4.52 16.88
N HIS A 310 -9.45 5.33 15.99
CA HIS A 310 -8.15 5.02 15.43
C HIS A 310 -7.04 5.18 16.48
N GLU A 311 -6.34 4.09 16.74
CA GLU A 311 -5.23 4.06 17.69
C GLU A 311 -3.91 4.41 16.98
N PHE A 312 -3.00 5.09 17.69
CA PHE A 312 -1.67 5.33 17.17
C PHE A 312 -0.80 4.09 17.42
N GLU A 313 -0.60 3.30 16.37
CA GLU A 313 0.27 2.14 16.42
C GLU A 313 1.73 2.55 16.23
N ARG A 314 2.60 2.05 17.11
CA ARG A 314 4.04 2.27 16.96
C ARG A 314 4.61 1.23 16.01
N LEU A 315 4.57 1.53 14.71
CA LEU A 315 5.16 0.66 13.69
C LEU A 315 6.68 0.81 13.60
N THR A 316 7.35 -0.32 13.41
CA THR A 316 8.75 -0.34 12.97
C THR A 316 8.87 0.04 11.48
N ALA A 317 10.08 0.41 11.05
CA ALA A 317 10.34 0.71 9.62
C ALA A 317 9.99 -0.47 8.69
N MET A 318 10.20 -1.69 9.19
CA MET A 318 9.85 -2.91 8.48
C MET A 318 8.33 -3.04 8.33
N GLU A 319 7.58 -2.97 9.43
CA GLU A 319 6.11 -3.10 9.39
C GLU A 319 5.48 -2.00 8.55
N ALA A 320 5.94 -0.75 8.71
CA ALA A 320 5.48 0.37 7.90
C ALA A 320 5.74 0.15 6.40
N SER A 321 6.85 -0.51 6.02
CA SER A 321 7.14 -0.81 4.61
C SER A 321 6.16 -1.81 3.98
N PHE A 322 5.59 -2.71 4.79
CA PHE A 322 4.56 -3.65 4.36
C PHE A 322 3.17 -3.01 4.36
N SER A 323 2.79 -2.34 5.44
CA SER A 323 1.49 -1.67 5.55
C SER A 323 1.28 -0.64 4.45
N TYR A 324 2.35 0.06 4.05
CA TYR A 324 2.33 1.08 3.00
C TYR A 324 2.99 0.62 1.69
N PHE A 325 2.95 -0.69 1.39
CA PHE A 325 3.51 -1.26 0.15
C PHE A 325 3.03 -0.53 -1.11
N SER A 326 1.74 -0.20 -1.19
CA SER A 326 1.12 0.49 -2.34
C SER A 326 1.74 1.86 -2.64
N SER A 327 2.12 2.59 -1.58
CA SER A 327 2.79 3.89 -1.66
C SER A 327 4.29 3.78 -1.97
N LEU A 328 4.87 2.59 -1.80
CA LEU A 328 6.30 2.30 -1.96
C LEU A 328 6.62 1.45 -3.21
N ARG A 329 5.65 1.22 -4.10
CA ARG A 329 5.79 0.35 -5.29
C ARG A 329 7.08 0.59 -6.09
N THR A 330 7.47 1.83 -6.31
CA THR A 330 8.70 2.16 -7.06
C THR A 330 9.96 1.73 -6.32
N ILE A 331 10.01 1.88 -5.00
CA ILE A 331 11.16 1.48 -4.19
C ILE A 331 11.25 -0.05 -4.12
N TRP A 332 10.11 -0.71 -3.94
CA TRP A 332 10.00 -2.17 -4.02
C TRP A 332 10.49 -2.71 -5.37
N ALA A 333 10.04 -2.11 -6.48
CA ALA A 333 10.50 -2.48 -7.81
C ALA A 333 12.01 -2.32 -7.96
N THR A 334 12.58 -1.19 -7.51
CA THR A 334 14.03 -0.96 -7.57
C THR A 334 14.82 -1.98 -6.75
N SER A 335 14.36 -2.31 -5.54
CA SER A 335 15.00 -3.34 -4.70
C SER A 335 15.00 -4.70 -5.38
N LEU A 336 13.85 -5.11 -5.94
CA LEU A 336 13.73 -6.38 -6.65
C LEU A 336 14.59 -6.42 -7.92
N ILE A 337 14.75 -5.30 -8.63
CA ILE A 337 15.62 -5.20 -9.82
C ILE A 337 17.09 -5.41 -9.43
N ILE A 338 17.54 -4.83 -8.32
CA ILE A 338 18.91 -5.01 -7.84
C ILE A 338 19.16 -6.48 -7.45
N ASP A 339 18.22 -7.10 -6.73
CA ASP A 339 18.29 -8.52 -6.39
C ASP A 339 18.26 -9.42 -7.66
N SER A 340 17.54 -9.00 -8.71
CA SER A 340 17.45 -9.70 -10.01
C SER A 340 18.72 -9.63 -10.86
N PHE A 341 19.65 -8.73 -10.55
CA PHE A 341 20.76 -8.41 -11.46
C PHE A 341 21.63 -9.65 -11.76
N GLY A 342 21.90 -10.49 -10.75
CA GLY A 342 22.66 -11.73 -10.95
C GLY A 342 21.98 -12.69 -11.91
N TYR A 343 20.65 -12.81 -11.82
CA TYR A 343 19.86 -13.64 -12.73
C TYR A 343 19.85 -13.09 -14.17
N LEU A 344 19.77 -11.76 -14.33
CA LEU A 344 19.87 -11.15 -15.66
C LEU A 344 21.22 -11.41 -16.31
N VAL A 345 22.32 -11.30 -15.55
CA VAL A 345 23.66 -11.64 -16.02
C VAL A 345 23.76 -13.12 -16.39
N LEU A 346 23.15 -14.02 -15.60
CA LEU A 346 23.08 -15.45 -15.90
C LEU A 346 22.39 -15.71 -17.25
N CYS A 347 21.23 -15.08 -17.48
CA CYS A 347 20.49 -15.18 -18.75
C CYS A 347 21.32 -14.67 -19.93
N LEU A 348 22.02 -13.53 -19.78
CA LEU A 348 22.87 -12.98 -20.83
C LEU A 348 24.06 -13.90 -21.14
N LEU A 349 24.69 -14.49 -20.12
CA LEU A 349 25.76 -15.48 -20.30
C LEU A 349 25.24 -16.69 -21.05
N LEU A 350 24.09 -17.24 -20.67
CA LEU A 350 23.46 -18.38 -21.35
C LEU A 350 23.15 -18.11 -22.82
N ILE A 351 22.58 -16.94 -23.14
CA ILE A 351 22.32 -16.52 -24.52
C ILE A 351 23.63 -16.51 -25.31
N LYS A 352 24.68 -15.90 -24.75
CA LYS A 352 25.97 -15.81 -25.44
C LYS A 352 26.65 -17.16 -25.61
N THR A 353 26.66 -18.02 -24.59
CA THR A 353 27.43 -19.27 -24.62
C THR A 353 26.74 -20.39 -25.39
N HIS A 354 25.40 -20.41 -25.42
CA HIS A 354 24.64 -21.53 -26.00
C HIS A 354 23.69 -21.16 -27.13
N PHE A 355 23.29 -19.90 -27.27
CA PHE A 355 22.35 -19.48 -28.32
C PHE A 355 23.00 -18.71 -29.47
N LEU A 356 24.13 -18.01 -29.24
CA LEU A 356 24.97 -17.51 -30.34
C LEU A 356 25.96 -18.62 -30.75
N SER A 357 25.71 -19.30 -31.88
CA SER A 357 26.69 -20.24 -32.45
C SER A 357 27.92 -19.48 -32.96
N LYS A 358 29.08 -20.15 -33.01
CA LYS A 358 30.28 -19.61 -33.67
C LYS A 358 30.03 -19.29 -35.15
N GLU A 359 29.09 -19.98 -35.82
CA GLU A 359 28.68 -19.67 -37.18
C GLU A 359 27.93 -18.32 -37.30
N ASP A 360 27.02 -18.00 -36.37
CA ASP A 360 26.24 -16.75 -36.43
C ASP A 360 27.11 -15.51 -36.18
N ILE A 361 28.15 -15.65 -35.36
CA ILE A 361 29.13 -14.58 -35.10
C ILE A 361 29.99 -14.32 -36.33
N HIS A 362 30.37 -15.39 -37.07
CA HIS A 362 31.11 -15.26 -38.33
C HIS A 362 30.26 -14.63 -39.43
N GLU A 363 28.98 -14.96 -39.52
CA GLU A 363 28.04 -14.37 -40.48
C GLU A 363 27.76 -12.88 -40.17
N PHE A 364 27.72 -12.49 -38.89
CA PHE A 364 27.56 -11.09 -38.48
C PHE A 364 28.81 -10.24 -38.73
N GLU A 365 30.01 -10.81 -38.58
CA GLU A 365 31.30 -10.13 -38.86
C GLU A 365 31.56 -9.99 -40.37
N VAL A 366 31.14 -10.97 -41.18
CA VAL A 366 31.16 -10.92 -42.65
C VAL A 366 30.11 -9.93 -43.21
N ASN A 367 28.96 -9.75 -42.55
CA ASN A 367 27.98 -8.74 -42.97
C ASN A 367 28.35 -7.30 -42.56
N ASN A 368 29.26 -7.11 -41.60
CA ASN A 368 29.77 -5.79 -41.19
C ASN A 368 31.07 -5.37 -41.89
N THR A 369 31.69 -6.25 -42.68
CA THR A 369 32.72 -5.83 -43.64
C THR A 369 32.02 -5.13 -44.80
N THR A 370 32.32 -3.85 -44.99
CA THR A 370 31.69 -3.06 -46.05
C THR A 370 31.97 -3.75 -47.39
N SER A 371 30.99 -3.83 -48.28
CA SER A 371 31.09 -4.42 -49.63
C SER A 371 32.32 -3.98 -50.44
N LYS A 372 32.95 -2.87 -50.04
CA LYS A 372 34.24 -2.37 -50.51
C LYS A 372 35.43 -3.28 -50.18
N ASP A 373 35.48 -3.87 -48.98
CA ASP A 373 36.59 -4.73 -48.53
C ASP A 373 36.55 -6.10 -49.22
N ILE A 374 35.34 -6.63 -49.46
CA ILE A 374 35.13 -7.85 -50.26
C ILE A 374 35.52 -7.61 -51.72
N ARG A 375 35.25 -6.42 -52.28
CA ARG A 375 35.71 -6.04 -53.62
C ARG A 375 37.23 -5.92 -53.70
N ILE A 376 37.88 -5.34 -52.69
CA ILE A 376 39.34 -5.22 -52.65
C ILE A 376 40.02 -6.60 -52.56
N ALA A 377 39.45 -7.54 -51.79
CA ALA A 377 39.96 -8.91 -51.73
C ALA A 377 39.78 -9.66 -53.08
N LYS A 378 38.62 -9.50 -53.74
CA LYS A 378 38.37 -10.08 -55.07
C LYS A 378 39.22 -9.44 -56.18
N ASP A 379 39.44 -8.14 -56.10
CA ASP A 379 40.31 -7.42 -57.04
C ASP A 379 41.78 -7.82 -56.81
N ALA A 380 42.21 -8.12 -55.58
CA ALA A 380 43.54 -8.64 -55.27
C ALA A 380 43.76 -10.07 -55.82
N GLU A 381 42.79 -10.98 -55.70
CA GLU A 381 42.83 -12.29 -56.37
C GLU A 381 42.79 -12.18 -57.89
N GLY A 382 42.00 -11.26 -58.43
CA GLY A 382 41.94 -10.95 -59.87
C GLY A 382 43.24 -10.34 -60.41
N PHE A 383 43.99 -9.61 -59.58
CA PHE A 383 45.29 -9.03 -59.93
C PHE A 383 46.41 -10.07 -59.92
N SER A 384 46.39 -11.01 -58.96
CA SER A 384 47.30 -12.16 -58.90
C SER A 384 47.19 -13.06 -60.14
N ASN A 385 45.97 -13.33 -60.61
CA ASN A 385 45.74 -14.15 -61.81
C ASN A 385 46.08 -13.44 -63.14
N ARG A 386 46.23 -12.11 -63.14
CA ARG A 386 46.60 -11.32 -64.34
C ARG A 386 48.09 -10.97 -64.44
N MET A 387 48.88 -11.24 -63.40
CA MET A 387 50.33 -11.01 -63.34
C MET A 387 51.17 -12.28 -63.53
N GLY A 388 50.66 -13.27 -64.27
CA GLY A 388 51.46 -14.39 -64.77
C GLY A 388 52.06 -14.09 -66.15
N PRO A 389 53.36 -13.74 -66.27
CA PRO A 389 54.10 -13.87 -67.52
C PRO A 389 54.37 -15.36 -67.84
N PRO A 390 54.64 -15.70 -69.11
CA PRO A 390 53.86 -16.71 -69.85
C PRO A 390 54.56 -18.08 -70.02
N HIS A 391 53.76 -19.08 -70.39
CA HIS A 391 54.10 -20.48 -70.68
C HIS A 391 55.25 -20.74 -71.71
N HIS A 392 55.89 -19.72 -72.27
CA HIS A 392 57.03 -19.86 -73.19
C HIS A 392 58.41 -19.78 -72.47
N PHE A 393 58.46 -19.54 -71.16
CA PHE A 393 59.73 -19.47 -70.42
C PHE A 393 60.15 -20.79 -69.75
N LEU A 394 59.24 -21.78 -69.65
CA LEU A 394 59.50 -23.05 -68.97
C LEU A 394 60.03 -24.17 -69.89
N SER A 395 59.89 -24.06 -71.22
CA SER A 395 60.39 -25.06 -72.17
C SER A 395 61.85 -24.87 -72.62
N ARG A 396 62.60 -23.95 -72.00
CA ARG A 396 64.03 -23.70 -72.29
C ARG A 396 64.96 -24.07 -71.13
N MET A 397 64.43 -24.62 -70.05
CA MET A 397 65.21 -25.06 -68.88
C MET A 397 65.39 -26.57 -68.77
N ASP A 398 64.82 -27.37 -69.69
CA ASP A 398 64.95 -28.84 -69.65
C ASP A 398 66.07 -29.42 -70.54
N ASP A 399 66.70 -28.61 -71.40
CA ASP A 399 67.80 -29.08 -72.26
C ASP A 399 69.04 -28.20 -72.07
N HIS A 400 69.83 -28.43 -71.01
CA HIS A 400 71.29 -28.50 -71.06
C HIS A 400 71.91 -28.66 -69.65
N HIS A 401 72.74 -29.70 -69.54
CA HIS A 401 73.69 -30.03 -68.48
C HIS A 401 73.24 -30.89 -67.28
N TYR A 402 73.11 -32.19 -67.57
CA TYR A 402 73.96 -33.29 -67.04
C TYR A 402 74.57 -33.09 -65.64
N GLY A 403 74.20 -33.95 -64.68
CA GLY A 403 75.13 -34.99 -64.27
C GLY A 403 74.63 -35.91 -63.15
N MET A 404 73.93 -36.98 -63.53
CA MET A 404 74.01 -38.35 -62.99
C MET A 404 74.30 -38.57 -61.49
N LYS A 405 73.33 -39.19 -60.79
CA LYS A 405 73.55 -40.56 -60.28
C LYS A 405 72.24 -41.31 -60.00
N ASN A 406 72.00 -42.31 -60.85
CA ASN A 406 71.05 -43.40 -60.68
C ASN A 406 71.37 -44.27 -59.45
N LYS A 407 70.32 -44.65 -58.72
CA LYS A 407 70.03 -46.03 -58.24
C LYS A 407 68.61 -45.99 -57.68
N LYS A 408 67.64 -46.37 -58.51
CA LYS A 408 67.05 -47.73 -58.57
C LYS A 408 66.36 -48.07 -57.27
N ASP A 409 65.06 -47.80 -57.21
CA ASP A 409 63.99 -48.73 -56.82
C ASP A 409 62.80 -48.34 -57.71
N GLU A 410 62.38 -49.26 -58.57
CA GLU A 410 60.98 -49.75 -58.61
C GLU A 410 60.10 -48.82 -59.45
N GLU A 411 59.45 -49.20 -60.53
CA GLU A 411 58.93 -50.46 -61.02
C GLU A 411 58.41 -50.13 -62.43
N GLU A 412 58.54 -51.04 -63.38
CA GLU A 412 57.36 -51.55 -64.11
C GLU A 412 57.78 -52.27 -65.39
N ASN A 413 57.02 -53.33 -65.61
CA ASN A 413 56.70 -53.93 -66.89
C ASN A 413 57.69 -54.95 -67.45
N LYS A 414 57.37 -56.23 -67.25
CA LYS A 414 56.49 -56.91 -68.22
C LYS A 414 56.08 -58.29 -67.72
N ASP A 415 54.78 -58.53 -67.77
CA ASP A 415 54.23 -59.87 -67.96
C ASP A 415 54.62 -60.41 -69.34
N ASN A 416 54.89 -61.71 -69.36
CA ASN A 416 54.80 -62.69 -70.45
C ASN A 416 55.88 -62.78 -71.55
N GLU A 417 56.40 -64.01 -71.62
CA GLU A 417 57.18 -64.76 -72.63
C GLU A 417 58.68 -64.47 -72.82
#